data_AF-A0A327YLA9-F1
#
_entry.id   AF-A0A327YLA9-F1
#
_cell.length_a   1.000
_cell.length_b   1.000
_cell.length_c   1.000
_cell.angle_alpha   90.00
_cell.angle_beta   90.00
_cell.angle_gamma   90.00
#
_symmetry.space_group_name_H-M   'P 1'
#
loop_
_entity.id
_entity.type
_entity.pdbx_description
1 polymer ?
#
loop_
_entity_poly.entity_id
_entity_poly.type
_entity_poly.pdbx_seq_one_letter_code
_entity_poly.pdbx_strand_id
1 'polypeptide(L)'
;MKIISGNFENLKSEMKLHLENVKRKIKIYESERKRKKYLNEYEQKKLQELYNLKRIYTPTNVLPVKINGTNLVIDFKIYQSFMKKIQPFTFQIITSSNRLCIEYQTDTHSKGCLELYDLSSFFSNFQNIPVGGIDRKERL
;
A
#
# COMPACT_ATOMS: atom_id res chain seq x y z
N MET A 1 -2.61 -15.04 -1.92
CA MET A 1 -3.08 -14.48 -0.63
C MET A 1 -4.59 -14.35 -0.70
N LYS A 2 -5.28 -14.76 0.36
CA LYS A 2 -6.74 -14.60 0.52
C LYS A 2 -7.01 -13.77 1.76
N ILE A 3 -8.08 -13.00 1.75
CA ILE A 3 -8.50 -12.26 2.95
C ILE A 3 -9.09 -13.26 3.93
N ILE A 4 -8.56 -13.27 5.15
CA ILE A 4 -8.96 -14.19 6.22
C ILE A 4 -9.75 -13.49 7.33
N SER A 5 -9.60 -12.17 7.47
CA SER A 5 -10.41 -11.36 8.39
C SER A 5 -10.48 -9.90 7.97
N GLY A 6 -11.49 -9.19 8.48
CA GLY A 6 -11.76 -7.79 8.18
C GLY A 6 -12.59 -7.58 6.91
N ASN A 7 -13.04 -6.34 6.72
CA ASN A 7 -13.84 -5.93 5.56
C ASN A 7 -13.27 -4.64 4.96
N PHE A 8 -13.11 -4.63 3.64
CA PHE A 8 -12.65 -3.46 2.90
C PHE A 8 -13.57 -2.24 3.03
N GLU A 9 -14.87 -2.40 3.31
CA GLU A 9 -15.77 -1.24 3.44
C GLU A 9 -15.46 -0.38 4.67
N ASN A 10 -15.12 -1.01 5.81
CA ASN A 10 -14.71 -0.28 7.01
C ASN A 10 -13.38 0.44 6.79
N LEU A 11 -12.40 -0.27 6.22
CA LEU A 11 -11.12 0.32 5.81
C LEU A 11 -11.30 1.51 4.87
N LYS A 12 -12.12 1.36 3.81
CA LYS A 12 -12.40 2.44 2.85
C LYS A 12 -13.00 3.66 3.54
N SER A 13 -13.84 3.45 4.56
CA SER A 13 -14.45 4.53 5.34
C SER A 13 -13.40 5.28 6.16
N GLU A 14 -12.50 4.58 6.85
CA GLU A 14 -11.35 5.19 7.53
C GLU A 14 -10.44 5.94 6.54
N MET A 15 -10.11 5.32 5.40
CA MET A 15 -9.27 5.93 4.38
C MET A 15 -9.88 7.24 3.87
N LYS A 16 -11.21 7.28 3.65
CA LYS A 16 -11.92 8.51 3.26
C LYS A 16 -11.80 9.59 4.33
N LEU A 17 -11.98 9.26 5.61
CA LEU A 17 -11.83 10.21 6.71
C LEU A 17 -10.42 10.82 6.76
N HIS A 18 -9.39 9.98 6.67
CA HIS A 18 -7.99 10.42 6.61
C HIS A 18 -7.71 11.25 5.36
N LEU A 19 -8.25 10.84 4.20
CA LEU A 19 -8.11 11.55 2.94
C LEU A 19 -8.72 12.96 3.00
N GLU A 20 -9.90 13.12 3.62
CA GLU A 20 -10.52 14.44 3.78
C GLU A 20 -9.71 15.35 4.72
N ASN A 21 -9.07 14.79 5.76
CA ASN A 21 -8.13 15.55 6.57
C ASN A 21 -6.89 16.00 5.77
N VAL A 22 -6.30 15.11 4.97
CA VAL A 22 -5.17 15.44 4.10
C VAL A 22 -5.54 16.50 3.07
N LYS A 23 -6.70 16.37 2.40
CA LYS A 23 -7.20 17.37 1.44
C LYS A 23 -7.39 18.75 2.09
N ARG A 24 -7.92 18.80 3.32
CA ARG A 24 -8.05 20.05 4.09
C ARG A 24 -6.68 20.70 4.33
N LYS A 25 -5.68 19.92 4.77
CA LYS A 25 -4.31 20.43 4.97
C LYS A 25 -3.68 20.93 3.67
N ILE A 26 -3.83 20.21 2.57
CA ILE A 26 -3.37 20.66 1.24
C ILE A 26 -4.00 22.01 0.89
N LYS A 27 -5.32 22.15 1.08
CA LYS A 27 -6.03 23.40 0.80
C LYS A 27 -5.47 24.58 1.60
N ILE A 28 -5.09 24.36 2.87
CA ILE A 28 -4.46 25.39 3.70
C ILE A 28 -3.14 25.85 3.08
N TYR A 29 -2.23 24.94 2.78
CA TYR A 29 -0.94 25.27 2.16
C TYR A 29 -1.09 25.95 0.79
N GLU A 30 -2.03 25.51 -0.04
CA GLU A 30 -2.31 26.13 -1.33
C GLU A 30 -2.90 27.54 -1.18
N SER A 31 -3.77 27.76 -0.20
CA SER A 31 -4.28 29.09 0.14
C SER A 31 -3.16 30.01 0.66
N GLU A 32 -2.25 29.50 1.49
CA GLU A 32 -1.10 30.26 1.95
C GLU A 32 -0.14 30.61 0.82
N ARG A 33 0.12 29.68 -0.10
CA ARG A 33 0.91 29.90 -1.30
C ARG A 33 0.32 31.01 -2.16
N LYS A 34 -1.01 31.03 -2.34
CA LYS A 34 -1.70 32.11 -3.08
C LYS A 34 -1.54 33.47 -2.38
N ARG A 35 -1.65 33.50 -1.05
CA ARG A 35 -1.53 34.74 -0.25
C ARG A 35 -0.09 35.29 -0.23
N LYS A 36 0.90 34.42 0.03
CA LYS A 36 2.31 34.77 0.17
C LYS A 36 3.06 34.85 -1.18
N LYS A 37 2.45 34.34 -2.26
CA LYS A 37 3.05 34.10 -3.59
C LYS A 37 4.20 33.07 -3.63
N TYR A 38 4.68 32.59 -2.48
CA TYR A 38 5.65 31.50 -2.37
C TYR A 38 5.45 30.71 -1.07
N LEU A 39 6.01 29.50 -1.02
CA LEU A 39 6.17 28.69 0.18
C LEU A 39 7.67 28.49 0.42
N ASN A 40 8.11 28.50 1.68
CA ASN A 40 9.49 28.16 2.00
C ASN A 40 9.75 26.64 1.80
N GLU A 41 11.02 26.23 1.84
CA GLU A 41 11.41 24.84 1.57
C GLU A 41 10.71 23.82 2.50
N TYR A 42 10.58 24.15 3.79
CA TYR A 42 9.87 23.31 4.75
C TYR A 42 8.39 23.15 4.41
N GLU A 43 7.70 24.25 4.09
CA GLU A 43 6.30 24.25 3.67
C GLU A 43 6.10 23.47 2.35
N GLN A 44 7.00 23.62 1.38
CA GLN A 44 6.97 22.86 0.13
C GLN A 44 7.14 21.35 0.37
N LYS A 45 8.10 20.97 1.21
CA LYS A 45 8.32 19.57 1.59
C LYS A 45 7.08 18.99 2.28
N LYS A 46 6.46 19.74 3.19
CA LYS A 46 5.21 19.33 3.84
C LYS A 46 4.05 19.19 2.86
N LEU A 47 3.93 20.10 1.90
CA LEU A 47 2.92 20.00 0.85
C LEU A 47 3.14 18.75 -0.03
N GLN A 48 4.39 18.43 -0.38
CA GLN A 48 4.72 17.22 -1.12
C GLN A 48 4.43 15.94 -0.33
N GLU A 49 4.77 15.91 0.97
CA GLU A 49 4.39 14.82 1.88
C GLU A 49 2.87 14.61 1.90
N LEU A 50 2.10 15.70 1.97
CA LEU A 50 0.62 15.64 1.93
C LEU A 50 0.10 15.12 0.58
N TYR A 51 0.71 15.49 -0.54
CA TYR A 51 0.34 14.93 -1.85
C TYR A 51 0.61 13.43 -1.93
N ASN A 52 1.72 12.95 -1.36
CA ASN A 52 2.01 11.53 -1.26
C ASN A 52 0.97 10.81 -0.38
N LEU A 53 0.64 11.37 0.79
CA LEU A 53 -0.42 10.82 1.66
C LEU A 53 -1.79 10.80 0.97
N LYS A 54 -2.12 11.85 0.20
CA LYS A 54 -3.36 11.90 -0.58
C LYS A 54 -3.41 10.72 -1.56
N ARG A 55 -2.31 10.42 -2.24
CA ARG A 55 -2.21 9.25 -3.14
C ARG A 55 -2.41 7.94 -2.38
N ILE A 56 -1.76 7.78 -1.22
CA ILE A 56 -1.82 6.56 -0.39
C ILE A 56 -3.22 6.33 0.19
N TYR A 57 -3.88 7.36 0.71
CA TYR A 57 -5.22 7.25 1.31
C TYR A 57 -6.36 7.28 0.29
N THR A 58 -6.06 7.37 -1.01
CA THR A 58 -7.08 7.24 -2.05
C THR A 58 -7.39 5.75 -2.25
N PRO A 59 -8.59 5.24 -1.88
CA PRO A 59 -8.87 3.80 -1.88
C PRO A 59 -8.87 3.17 -3.27
N THR A 60 -9.02 3.98 -4.34
CA THR A 60 -8.89 3.50 -5.72
C THR A 60 -7.44 3.22 -6.10
N ASN A 61 -6.47 3.88 -5.45
CA ASN A 61 -5.05 3.76 -5.79
C ASN A 61 -4.37 2.65 -4.98
N VAL A 62 -4.58 2.64 -3.66
CA VAL A 62 -3.93 1.70 -2.73
C VAL A 62 -5.00 0.96 -1.96
N LEU A 63 -4.79 -0.33 -1.73
CA LEU A 63 -5.65 -1.13 -0.85
C LEU A 63 -4.77 -1.86 0.18
N PRO A 64 -4.59 -1.31 1.38
CA PRO A 64 -3.71 -1.90 2.37
C PRO A 64 -4.28 -3.21 2.92
N VAL A 65 -3.43 -4.22 3.02
CA VAL A 65 -3.74 -5.49 3.71
C VAL A 65 -2.55 -5.87 4.58
N LYS A 66 -2.84 -6.23 5.83
CA LYS A 66 -1.85 -6.79 6.77
C LYS A 66 -1.62 -8.26 6.45
N ILE A 67 -0.37 -8.68 6.33
CA ILE A 67 -0.04 -10.10 6.12
C ILE A 67 -0.13 -10.85 7.44
N ASN A 68 -0.92 -11.93 7.46
CA ASN A 68 -1.13 -12.76 8.65
C ASN A 68 0.20 -13.28 9.22
N GLY A 69 0.33 -13.28 10.55
CA GLY A 69 1.56 -13.68 11.25
C GLY A 69 2.71 -12.68 11.14
N THR A 70 2.49 -11.49 10.57
CA THR A 70 3.50 -10.42 10.47
C THR A 70 2.90 -9.05 10.80
N ASN A 71 3.73 -8.01 10.91
CA ASN A 71 3.30 -6.61 10.99
C ASN A 71 3.32 -5.89 9.64
N LEU A 72 3.62 -6.61 8.56
CA LEU A 72 3.78 -6.06 7.23
C LEU A 72 2.42 -5.68 6.63
N VAL A 73 2.28 -4.43 6.18
CA VAL A 73 1.12 -3.96 5.43
C VAL A 73 1.55 -3.71 3.98
N ILE A 74 0.88 -4.33 3.02
CA ILE A 74 1.21 -4.19 1.59
C ILE A 74 0.04 -3.62 0.79
N ASP A 75 0.34 -3.10 -0.41
CA ASP A 75 -0.71 -2.78 -1.38
C ASP A 75 -1.24 -4.07 -2.03
N PHE A 76 -2.42 -4.49 -1.59
CA PHE A 76 -3.08 -5.70 -2.06
C PHE A 76 -3.48 -5.62 -3.54
N LYS A 77 -3.74 -4.42 -4.09
CA LYS A 77 -4.09 -4.27 -5.50
C LYS A 77 -2.92 -4.62 -6.40
N ILE A 78 -1.72 -4.14 -6.05
CA ILE A 78 -0.51 -4.47 -6.79
C ILE A 78 -0.25 -5.97 -6.69
N TYR A 79 -0.36 -6.54 -5.49
CA TYR A 79 -0.26 -7.98 -5.28
C TYR A 79 -1.21 -8.76 -6.18
N GLN A 80 -2.51 -8.48 -6.14
CA GLN A 80 -3.52 -9.21 -6.92
C GLN A 80 -3.30 -9.07 -8.43
N SER A 81 -3.00 -7.86 -8.90
CA SER A 81 -2.72 -7.60 -10.33
C SER A 81 -1.50 -8.39 -10.79
N PHE A 82 -0.45 -8.42 -9.99
CA PHE A 82 0.76 -9.16 -10.31
C PHE A 82 0.55 -10.67 -10.28
N MET A 83 -0.11 -11.21 -9.24
CA MET A 83 -0.41 -12.65 -9.14
C MET A 83 -1.22 -13.17 -10.33
N LYS A 84 -2.15 -12.36 -10.87
CA LYS A 84 -2.89 -12.72 -12.09
C LYS A 84 -1.98 -12.83 -13.31
N LYS A 85 -0.98 -11.95 -13.44
CA LYS A 85 -0.03 -11.96 -14.55
C LYS A 85 0.92 -13.15 -14.50
N ILE A 86 1.31 -13.57 -13.30
CA ILE A 86 2.28 -14.65 -13.10
C ILE A 86 1.64 -16.01 -12.81
N GLN A 87 0.31 -16.12 -12.87
CA GLN A 87 -0.42 -17.37 -12.67
C GLN A 87 0.12 -18.57 -13.49
N PRO A 88 0.55 -18.44 -14.76
CA PRO A 88 1.09 -19.58 -15.50
C PRO A 88 2.51 -19.97 -15.07
N PHE A 89 3.22 -19.13 -14.32
CA PHE A 89 4.62 -19.35 -13.95
C PHE A 89 4.74 -20.07 -12.61
N THR A 90 5.85 -20.78 -12.45
CA THR A 90 6.27 -21.23 -11.12
C THR A 90 6.77 -20.03 -10.33
N PHE A 91 6.23 -19.82 -9.13
CA PHE A 91 6.63 -18.74 -8.24
C PHE A 91 6.84 -19.19 -6.80
N GLN A 92 7.49 -18.35 -6.02
CA GLN A 92 7.59 -18.45 -4.57
C GLN A 92 7.38 -17.09 -3.93
N ILE A 93 6.85 -17.09 -2.71
CA ILE A 93 6.57 -15.87 -1.95
C ILE A 93 7.44 -15.88 -0.70
N ILE A 94 8.30 -14.87 -0.57
CA ILE A 94 9.24 -14.70 0.53
C ILE A 94 8.83 -13.47 1.31
N THR A 95 8.66 -13.63 2.63
CA THR A 95 8.34 -12.51 3.52
C THR A 95 9.57 -12.18 4.37
N SER A 96 9.90 -10.90 4.46
CA SER A 96 10.94 -10.36 5.32
C SER A 96 10.36 -9.28 6.24
N SER A 97 11.17 -8.72 7.13
CA SER A 97 10.71 -7.73 8.13
C SER A 97 10.12 -6.46 7.51
N ASN A 98 10.55 -6.06 6.30
CA ASN A 98 10.16 -4.80 5.66
C ASN A 98 9.53 -4.96 4.26
N ARG A 99 9.37 -6.20 3.76
CA ARG A 99 8.86 -6.44 2.40
C ARG A 99 8.34 -7.86 2.18
N LEU A 100 7.50 -7.99 1.16
CA LEU A 100 7.10 -9.24 0.51
C LEU A 100 7.76 -9.29 -0.87
N CYS A 101 8.59 -10.29 -1.17
CA CYS A 101 9.06 -10.56 -2.55
C CYS A 101 8.29 -11.75 -3.13
N ILE A 102 7.94 -11.62 -4.40
CA ILE A 102 7.33 -12.69 -5.21
C ILE A 102 8.30 -12.96 -6.36
N GLU A 103 9.05 -14.05 -6.24
CA GLU A 103 9.97 -14.49 -7.27
C GLU A 103 9.26 -15.46 -8.20
N TYR A 104 9.38 -15.28 -9.51
CA TYR A 104 8.81 -16.17 -10.51
C TYR A 104 9.83 -16.52 -11.59
N GLN A 105 9.65 -17.68 -12.20
CA GLN A 105 10.51 -18.18 -13.27
C GLN A 105 9.67 -18.49 -14.51
N THR A 106 10.13 -18.04 -15.66
CA THR A 106 9.56 -18.40 -16.96
C THR A 106 10.15 -19.71 -17.48
N ASP A 107 9.47 -20.34 -18.44
CA ASP A 107 9.95 -21.57 -19.11
C ASP A 107 11.33 -21.37 -19.78
N THR A 108 11.65 -20.13 -20.14
CA THR A 108 12.93 -19.71 -20.74
C THR A 108 14.03 -19.36 -19.72
N HIS A 109 13.90 -19.80 -18.47
CA HIS A 109 14.83 -19.54 -17.35
C HIS A 109 14.96 -18.08 -16.89
N SER A 110 14.21 -17.13 -17.44
CA SER A 110 14.21 -15.75 -16.96
C SER A 110 13.52 -15.66 -15.59
N LYS A 111 14.21 -15.05 -14.62
CA LYS A 111 13.70 -14.79 -13.27
C LYS A 111 13.26 -13.33 -13.14
N GLY A 112 12.11 -13.10 -12.53
CA GLY A 112 11.68 -11.76 -12.09
C GLY A 112 11.27 -11.78 -10.62
N CYS A 113 11.38 -10.64 -9.93
CA CYS A 113 10.79 -10.43 -8.59
C CYS A 113 9.90 -9.18 -8.60
N LEU A 114 8.75 -9.27 -7.94
CA LEU A 114 8.04 -8.11 -7.43
C LEU A 114 8.36 -7.94 -5.94
N GLU A 115 8.84 -6.76 -5.56
CA GLU A 115 8.98 -6.38 -4.16
C GLU A 115 7.87 -5.42 -3.73
N LEU A 116 7.14 -5.79 -2.68
CA LEU A 116 6.15 -4.95 -2.02
C LEU A 116 6.67 -4.55 -0.65
N TYR A 117 7.03 -3.27 -0.51
CA TYR A 117 7.56 -2.71 0.73
C TYR A 117 6.47 -2.40 1.74
N ASP A 118 6.84 -2.38 3.01
CA ASP A 118 5.94 -2.13 4.13
C ASP A 118 5.33 -0.73 4.10
N LEU A 119 4.01 -0.68 4.22
CA LEU A 119 3.20 0.53 4.33
C LEU A 119 2.70 0.78 5.76
N SER A 120 3.08 -0.07 6.74
CA SER A 120 2.57 -0.03 8.11
C SER A 120 2.64 1.37 8.74
N SER A 121 3.70 2.12 8.49
CA SER A 121 3.89 3.49 8.99
C SER A 121 2.76 4.44 8.57
N PHE A 122 2.27 4.33 7.34
CA PHE A 122 1.17 5.15 6.81
C PHE A 122 -0.19 4.77 7.40
N PHE A 123 -0.34 3.54 7.88
CA PHE A 123 -1.60 2.98 8.37
C PHE A 123 -1.57 2.67 9.87
N SER A 124 -0.59 3.19 10.61
CA SER A 124 -0.42 2.97 12.06
C SER A 124 -1.64 3.33 12.92
N ASN A 125 -2.45 4.29 12.48
CA ASN A 125 -3.65 4.74 13.17
C ASN A 125 -4.94 4.08 12.65
N PHE A 126 -4.84 3.12 11.72
CA PHE A 126 -6.01 2.46 11.15
C PHE A 126 -6.39 1.24 11.97
N GLN A 127 -7.69 1.08 12.24
CA GLN A 127 -8.20 0.00 13.09
C GLN A 127 -8.72 -1.18 12.28
N ASN A 128 -9.26 -0.93 11.07
CA ASN A 128 -9.92 -1.94 10.26
C ASN A 128 -9.08 -2.42 9.07
N ILE A 129 -7.74 -2.44 9.14
CA ILE A 129 -6.91 -3.02 8.08
C ILE A 129 -7.22 -4.52 7.96
N PRO A 130 -7.72 -5.03 6.81
CA PRO A 130 -7.99 -6.45 6.63
C PRO A 130 -6.71 -7.28 6.70
N VAL A 131 -6.85 -8.53 7.13
CA VAL A 131 -5.74 -9.47 7.22
C VAL A 131 -5.80 -10.46 6.07
N GLY A 132 -4.68 -10.62 5.38
CA GLY A 132 -4.48 -11.56 4.28
C GLY A 132 -3.60 -12.74 4.69
N GLY A 133 -4.08 -13.97 4.44
CA GLY A 133 -3.31 -15.20 4.59
C GLY A 133 -2.61 -15.59 3.28
N ILE A 134 -1.32 -15.86 3.34
CA ILE A 134 -0.57 -16.48 2.24
C ILE A 134 -0.72 -17.98 2.40
N ASP A 135 -1.46 -18.62 1.50
CA ASP A 135 -1.50 -20.08 1.40
C ASP A 135 -0.07 -20.55 1.08
N ARG A 136 0.64 -21.07 2.08
CA ARG A 136 1.86 -21.84 1.85
C ARG A 136 1.41 -23.13 1.16
N LYS A 137 1.35 -23.14 -0.16
CA LYS A 137 1.46 -24.41 -0.87
C LYS A 137 2.90 -24.86 -0.66
N GLU A 138 3.09 -25.72 0.34
CA GLU A 138 4.28 -26.57 0.40
C GLU A 138 4.38 -27.26 -0.96
N ARG A 139 5.49 -27.04 -1.65
CA ARG A 139 5.80 -27.80 -2.87
C ARG A 139 5.89 -29.27 -2.43
N LEU A 140 5.03 -30.11 -2.98
CA LEU A 140 5.25 -31.55 -3.05
C LEU A 140 6.49 -31.83 -3.89
#